data_AF-I9C6J3-F1
#
_entry.id   AF-I9C6J3-F1
#
_cell.length_a   1.000
_cell.length_b   1.000
_cell.length_c   1.000
_cell.angle_alpha   90.00
_cell.angle_beta   90.00
_cell.angle_gamma   90.00
#
_symmetry.space_group_name_H-M   'P 1'
#
loop_
_entity.id
_entity.type
_entity.pdbx_description
1 polymer ?
#
loop_
_entity_poly.entity_id
_entity_poly.type
_entity_poly.pdbx_seq_one_letter_code
_entity_poly.pdbx_strand_id
1 'polypeptide(L)'
;MKKGWTDDGRPGGTDIGFAAEGNVNLRYWFKTTEPEVMNRLCVFAKSGGDGSMAAFWLADDGSQKIVHLGSGSGSVTLCILADYPVDFLRLLAIGYDEICWGDAYFKPPNANGEFVVGPNLAYREWVEETFHVTIPTRAIEIVRHPASMDDDNSEDAFWQWVKKHVG
;
A
#
# COMPACT_ATOMS: atom_id res chain seq x y z
N MET A 1 10.04 7.65 -20.53
CA MET A 1 8.90 8.33 -19.88
C MET A 1 7.60 7.73 -20.39
N LYS A 2 6.66 7.35 -19.51
CA LYS A 2 5.30 6.92 -19.92
C LYS A 2 4.61 8.11 -20.62
N LYS A 3 3.70 7.84 -21.58
CA LYS A 3 3.01 8.90 -22.34
C LYS A 3 2.26 9.85 -21.39
N GLY A 4 2.51 11.15 -21.51
CA GLY A 4 1.82 12.19 -20.73
C GLY A 4 2.45 12.54 -19.37
N TRP A 5 3.57 11.94 -19.01
CA TRP A 5 4.33 12.33 -17.83
C TRP A 5 5.22 13.53 -18.15
N THR A 6 5.30 14.46 -17.21
CA THR A 6 6.20 15.62 -17.21
C THR A 6 7.05 15.58 -15.95
N ASP A 7 8.02 16.49 -15.84
CA ASP A 7 8.83 16.62 -14.62
C ASP A 7 7.97 17.01 -13.40
N ASP A 8 6.89 17.77 -13.64
CA ASP A 8 6.01 18.30 -12.58
C ASP A 8 4.72 17.49 -12.36
N GLY A 9 4.52 16.35 -13.04
CA GLY A 9 3.28 15.60 -12.87
C GLY A 9 2.92 14.57 -13.94
N ARG A 10 1.75 13.95 -13.76
CA ARG A 10 1.21 12.93 -14.67
C ARG A 10 -0.30 12.76 -14.53
N PRO A 11 -1.01 12.26 -15.57
CA PRO A 11 -2.39 11.83 -15.44
C PRO A 11 -2.50 10.42 -14.82
N GLY A 12 -3.72 10.01 -14.46
CA GLY A 12 -4.09 8.60 -14.34
C GLY A 12 -4.29 8.06 -12.92
N GLY A 13 -4.32 8.90 -11.89
CA GLY A 13 -4.48 8.47 -10.49
C GLY A 13 -3.29 7.66 -9.98
N THR A 14 -3.48 6.83 -8.95
CA THR A 14 -2.39 6.07 -8.33
C THR A 14 -1.67 5.12 -9.27
N ASP A 15 -0.34 5.21 -9.34
CA ASP A 15 0.50 4.25 -10.07
C ASP A 15 0.63 2.99 -9.21
N ILE A 16 0.16 1.88 -9.75
CA ILE A 16 0.20 0.58 -9.10
C ILE A 16 0.31 -0.51 -10.17
N GLY A 17 1.17 -1.49 -9.93
CA GLY A 17 1.35 -2.63 -10.83
C GLY A 17 0.86 -3.92 -10.20
N PHE A 18 -0.18 -4.55 -10.75
CA PHE A 18 -0.66 -5.85 -10.27
C PHE A 18 0.12 -7.01 -10.90
N ALA A 19 0.57 -7.95 -10.08
CA ALA A 19 1.26 -9.17 -10.51
C ALA A 19 1.10 -10.27 -9.47
N ALA A 20 0.87 -11.52 -9.91
CA ALA A 20 0.78 -12.67 -9.02
C ALA A 20 2.18 -13.18 -8.61
N GLU A 21 2.92 -12.37 -7.85
CA GLU A 21 4.29 -12.73 -7.43
C GLU A 21 4.31 -13.79 -6.32
N GLY A 22 3.24 -13.90 -5.54
CA GLY A 22 3.15 -14.90 -4.47
C GLY A 22 4.12 -14.58 -3.33
N ASN A 23 4.84 -15.58 -2.81
CA ASN A 23 5.77 -15.40 -1.69
C ASN A 23 7.24 -15.60 -2.07
N VAL A 24 7.55 -15.81 -3.35
CA VAL A 24 8.86 -16.31 -3.78
C VAL A 24 10.02 -15.38 -3.37
N ASN A 25 9.80 -14.06 -3.40
CA ASN A 25 10.83 -13.07 -3.08
C ASN A 25 10.80 -12.60 -1.62
N LEU A 26 9.79 -13.00 -0.83
CA LEU A 26 9.66 -12.57 0.56
C LEU A 26 10.80 -13.03 1.46
N ARG A 27 11.50 -14.12 1.08
CA ARG A 27 12.69 -14.58 1.79
C ARG A 27 13.81 -13.53 1.89
N TYR A 28 13.91 -12.64 0.92
CA TYR A 28 14.91 -11.58 0.92
C TYR A 28 14.52 -10.45 1.89
N TRP A 29 13.22 -10.18 1.97
CA TRP A 29 12.67 -9.16 2.85
C TRP A 29 12.69 -9.61 4.32
N PHE A 30 12.16 -10.80 4.61
CA PHE A 30 12.10 -11.37 5.96
C PHE A 30 13.42 -12.01 6.41
N LYS A 31 14.41 -12.16 5.52
CA LYS A 31 15.68 -12.87 5.76
C LYS A 31 15.47 -14.29 6.32
N THR A 32 14.36 -14.93 5.94
CA THR A 32 13.99 -16.28 6.38
C THR A 32 13.24 -17.03 5.28
N THR A 33 13.26 -18.36 5.34
CA THR A 33 12.46 -19.24 4.49
C THR A 33 11.43 -20.04 5.28
N GLU A 34 11.21 -19.70 6.55
CA GLU A 34 10.29 -20.43 7.42
C GLU A 34 8.86 -20.43 6.84
N PRO A 35 8.25 -21.62 6.63
CA PRO A 35 6.92 -21.73 6.04
C PRO A 35 5.84 -20.98 6.84
N GLU A 36 6.00 -20.86 8.17
CA GLU A 36 5.07 -20.14 9.04
C GLU A 36 5.00 -18.63 8.75
N VAL A 37 6.04 -18.06 8.12
CA VAL A 37 6.06 -16.67 7.66
C VAL A 37 5.66 -16.62 6.18
N MET A 38 6.32 -17.44 5.36
CA MET A 38 6.19 -17.38 3.90
C MET A 38 4.78 -17.76 3.42
N ASN A 39 4.09 -18.70 4.07
CA ASN A 39 2.75 -19.12 3.66
C ASN A 39 1.65 -18.17 4.13
N ARG A 40 1.98 -17.16 4.93
CA ARG A 40 1.01 -16.18 5.44
C ARG A 40 0.89 -14.95 4.56
N LEU A 41 1.72 -14.83 3.52
CA LEU A 41 1.78 -13.68 2.66
C LEU A 41 1.69 -14.07 1.19
N CYS A 42 0.99 -13.27 0.40
CA CYS A 42 0.92 -13.39 -1.05
C CYS A 42 1.00 -12.00 -1.67
N VAL A 43 2.16 -11.66 -2.25
CA VAL A 43 2.39 -10.40 -2.96
C VAL A 43 1.57 -10.40 -4.24
N PHE A 44 0.77 -9.34 -4.41
CA PHE A 44 -0.11 -9.20 -5.57
C PHE A 44 0.06 -7.86 -6.31
N ALA A 45 0.81 -6.91 -5.74
CA ALA A 45 1.08 -5.64 -6.42
C ALA A 45 2.40 -4.98 -5.99
N LYS A 46 2.94 -4.16 -6.87
CA LYS A 46 3.99 -3.18 -6.62
C LYS A 46 3.35 -1.84 -6.29
N SER A 47 3.59 -1.34 -5.08
CA SER A 47 2.98 -0.12 -4.54
C SER A 47 3.78 1.15 -4.81
N GLY A 48 5.01 1.01 -5.32
CA GLY A 48 5.85 2.11 -5.76
C GLY A 48 7.05 1.63 -6.60
N GLY A 49 7.70 2.57 -7.29
CA GLY A 49 8.90 2.36 -8.11
C GLY A 49 10.14 2.03 -7.29
N ASP A 50 10.09 2.20 -5.97
CA ASP A 50 11.15 1.88 -5.03
C ASP A 50 11.27 0.38 -4.73
N GLY A 51 10.34 -0.44 -5.23
CA GLY A 51 10.27 -1.88 -4.97
C GLY A 51 9.37 -2.25 -3.79
N SER A 52 8.61 -1.29 -3.25
CA SER A 52 7.57 -1.57 -2.27
C SER A 52 6.46 -2.46 -2.83
N MET A 53 5.86 -3.24 -1.94
CA MET A 53 4.89 -4.28 -2.29
C MET A 53 3.59 -4.12 -1.50
N ALA A 54 2.48 -4.53 -2.11
CA ALA A 54 1.26 -4.87 -1.42
C ALA A 54 1.03 -6.38 -1.47
N ALA A 55 0.61 -6.95 -0.33
CA ALA A 55 0.39 -8.37 -0.17
C ALA A 55 -0.93 -8.65 0.56
N PHE A 56 -1.51 -9.82 0.30
CA PHE A 56 -2.46 -10.41 1.22
C PHE A 56 -1.71 -10.99 2.40
N TRP A 57 -2.18 -10.75 3.61
CA TRP A 57 -1.67 -11.33 4.83
C TRP A 57 -2.77 -12.12 5.55
N LEU A 58 -2.48 -13.35 5.94
CA LEU A 58 -3.32 -14.15 6.82
C LEU A 58 -2.94 -13.87 8.27
N ALA A 59 -3.74 -13.08 9.00
CA ALA A 59 -3.51 -12.67 10.39
C ALA A 59 -3.74 -13.81 11.40
N ASP A 60 -3.30 -13.62 12.65
CA ASP A 60 -3.30 -14.68 13.69
C ASP A 60 -4.71 -15.14 14.05
N ASP A 61 -5.69 -14.26 13.89
CA ASP A 61 -7.11 -14.54 14.08
C ASP A 61 -7.75 -15.26 12.88
N GLY A 62 -6.96 -15.58 11.84
CA GLY A 62 -7.41 -16.21 10.60
C GLY A 62 -8.05 -15.24 9.60
N SER A 63 -8.11 -13.94 9.90
CA SER A 63 -8.59 -12.94 8.94
C SER A 63 -7.55 -12.66 7.85
N GLN A 64 -8.02 -12.36 6.63
CA GLN A 64 -7.15 -11.92 5.54
C GLN A 64 -7.19 -10.39 5.43
N LYS A 65 -6.02 -9.76 5.40
CA LYS A 65 -5.84 -8.30 5.27
C LYS A 65 -5.00 -7.96 4.05
N ILE A 66 -5.03 -6.69 3.63
CA ILE A 66 -4.11 -6.17 2.62
C ILE A 66 -3.07 -5.30 3.33
N VAL A 67 -1.79 -5.62 3.13
CA VAL A 67 -0.68 -5.03 3.86
C VAL A 67 0.33 -4.41 2.91
N HIS A 68 1.07 -3.42 3.41
CA HIS A 68 2.20 -2.80 2.75
C HIS A 68 3.51 -3.31 3.31
N LEU A 69 4.44 -3.65 2.42
CA LEU A 69 5.84 -3.89 2.75
C LEU A 69 6.69 -2.88 1.99
N GLY A 70 7.24 -1.90 2.71
CA GLY A 70 8.22 -0.97 2.12
C GLY A 70 9.46 -1.70 1.63
N SER A 71 10.19 -1.11 0.70
CA SER A 71 11.45 -1.69 0.20
C SER A 71 12.58 -1.67 1.24
N GLY A 72 12.51 -0.77 2.23
CA GLY A 72 13.55 -0.52 3.23
C GLY A 72 14.67 0.41 2.76
N SER A 73 14.82 0.64 1.44
CA SER A 73 15.82 1.57 0.88
C SER A 73 15.21 2.83 0.28
N GLY A 74 13.95 2.78 -0.16
CA GLY A 74 13.18 3.93 -0.60
C GLY A 74 12.05 4.25 0.38
N SER A 75 11.08 3.34 0.48
CA SER A 75 10.01 3.42 1.47
C SER A 75 10.28 2.51 2.67
N VAL A 76 10.09 3.06 3.86
CA VAL A 76 10.06 2.34 5.13
C VAL A 76 8.63 2.13 5.64
N THR A 77 7.60 2.41 4.85
CA THR A 77 6.20 2.24 5.28
C THR A 77 5.88 0.76 5.49
N LEU A 78 5.32 0.42 6.65
CA LEU A 78 4.94 -0.94 7.03
C LEU A 78 3.63 -0.90 7.82
N CYS A 79 2.54 -1.37 7.22
CA CYS A 79 1.22 -1.32 7.84
C CYS A 79 0.18 -2.19 7.13
N ILE A 80 -1.01 -2.29 7.70
CA ILE A 80 -2.24 -2.73 7.04
C ILE A 80 -2.76 -1.57 6.18
N LEU A 81 -2.83 -1.79 4.86
CA LEU A 81 -3.42 -0.84 3.91
C LEU A 81 -4.94 -0.85 3.95
N ALA A 82 -5.54 -2.03 4.13
CA ALA A 82 -6.99 -2.17 4.16
C ALA A 82 -7.43 -3.46 4.87
N ASP A 83 -8.53 -3.35 5.61
CA ASP A 83 -9.22 -4.49 6.20
C ASP A 83 -9.97 -5.32 5.15
N TYR A 84 -10.50 -4.66 4.10
CA TYR A 84 -11.34 -5.26 3.09
C TYR A 84 -10.87 -4.88 1.67
N PRO A 85 -11.07 -5.75 0.66
CA PRO A 85 -10.66 -5.46 -0.71
C PRO A 85 -11.27 -4.18 -1.29
N VAL A 86 -12.52 -3.88 -0.96
CA VAL A 86 -13.19 -2.64 -1.41
C VAL A 86 -12.47 -1.40 -0.86
N ASP A 87 -11.99 -1.44 0.38
CA ASP A 87 -11.22 -0.32 0.96
C ASP A 87 -9.88 -0.13 0.27
N PHE A 88 -9.24 -1.20 -0.19
CA PHE A 88 -8.04 -1.07 -1.02
C PHE A 88 -8.34 -0.41 -2.37
N LEU A 89 -9.45 -0.75 -3.02
CA LEU A 89 -9.89 -0.05 -4.24
C LEU A 89 -10.19 1.43 -3.95
N ARG A 90 -10.83 1.73 -2.81
CA ARG A 90 -11.09 3.10 -2.38
C ARG A 90 -9.79 3.87 -2.14
N LEU A 91 -8.77 3.24 -1.53
CA LEU A 91 -7.44 3.83 -1.33
C LEU A 91 -6.79 4.25 -2.66
N LEU A 92 -6.83 3.38 -3.67
CA LEU A 92 -6.33 3.69 -5.02
C LEU A 92 -7.14 4.82 -5.68
N ALA A 93 -8.44 4.88 -5.42
CA ALA A 93 -9.33 5.89 -5.98
C ALA A 93 -9.12 7.29 -5.37
N ILE A 94 -8.44 7.39 -4.22
CA ILE A 94 -8.07 8.70 -3.64
C ILE A 94 -7.13 9.44 -4.60
N GLY A 95 -6.18 8.74 -5.22
CA GLY A 95 -5.33 9.29 -6.28
C GLY A 95 -3.98 9.85 -5.83
N TYR A 96 -3.36 9.28 -4.79
CA TYR A 96 -1.94 9.52 -4.48
C TYR A 96 -1.07 9.12 -5.67
N ASP A 97 0.14 9.68 -5.80
CA ASP A 97 1.06 9.23 -6.85
C ASP A 97 1.39 7.74 -6.70
N GLU A 98 1.89 7.39 -5.53
CA GLU A 98 2.18 6.02 -5.11
C GLU A 98 1.68 5.87 -3.68
N ILE A 99 1.28 4.65 -3.29
CA ILE A 99 0.81 4.37 -1.94
C ILE A 99 1.94 3.89 -1.02
N CYS A 100 3.20 3.89 -1.45
CA CYS A 100 4.31 3.49 -0.58
C CYS A 100 4.74 4.57 0.43
N TRP A 101 4.19 5.78 0.38
CA TRP A 101 4.57 6.91 1.23
C TRP A 101 3.57 7.13 2.37
N GLY A 102 3.76 6.47 3.52
CA GLY A 102 2.81 6.49 4.63
C GLY A 102 2.63 7.87 5.29
N ASP A 103 3.68 8.68 5.29
CA ASP A 103 3.71 10.07 5.71
C ASP A 103 2.82 11.00 4.84
N ALA A 104 2.56 10.62 3.58
CA ALA A 104 1.62 11.34 2.73
C ALA A 104 0.14 11.12 3.13
N TYR A 105 -0.18 10.04 3.85
CA TYR A 105 -1.56 9.63 4.12
C TYR A 105 -2.38 10.62 4.95
N PHE A 106 -1.71 11.49 5.71
CA PHE A 106 -2.34 12.50 6.57
C PHE A 106 -2.86 13.72 5.79
N LYS A 107 -2.51 13.84 4.51
CA LYS A 107 -2.87 14.94 3.62
C LYS A 107 -3.58 14.41 2.38
N PRO A 108 -4.42 15.23 1.70
CA PRO A 108 -4.93 14.86 0.39
C PRO A 108 -3.79 14.70 -0.63
N PRO A 109 -4.02 13.98 -1.74
CA PRO A 109 -3.08 13.97 -2.87
C PRO A 109 -2.72 15.39 -3.32
N ASN A 110 -1.51 15.55 -3.86
CA ASN A 110 -0.98 16.83 -4.39
C ASN A 110 -0.85 17.97 -3.36
N ALA A 111 -0.96 17.70 -2.05
CA ALA A 111 -0.88 18.75 -1.03
C ALA A 111 0.46 19.51 -0.98
N ASN A 112 1.55 18.90 -1.44
CA ASN A 112 2.87 19.51 -1.58
C ASN A 112 3.05 20.27 -2.91
N GLY A 113 2.30 19.91 -3.95
CA GLY A 113 2.26 20.63 -5.24
C GLY A 113 3.50 20.52 -6.13
N GLU A 114 4.57 19.85 -5.68
CA GLU A 114 5.82 19.67 -6.45
C GLU A 114 5.66 18.70 -7.63
N PHE A 115 4.88 17.63 -7.41
CA PHE A 115 4.50 16.67 -8.45
C PHE A 115 3.00 16.44 -8.38
N VAL A 116 2.28 16.78 -9.45
CA VAL A 116 0.81 16.75 -9.47
C VAL A 116 0.31 15.55 -10.25
N VAL A 117 -0.45 14.70 -9.56
CA VAL A 117 -1.14 13.57 -10.16
C VAL A 117 -2.58 13.94 -10.45
N GLY A 118 -2.93 13.91 -11.74
CA GLY A 118 -4.29 14.10 -12.20
C GLY A 118 -5.18 12.92 -11.74
N PRO A 119 -6.40 13.18 -11.26
CA PRO A 119 -7.27 12.14 -10.74
C PRO A 119 -7.71 11.17 -11.85
N ASN A 120 -7.94 9.90 -11.48
CA ASN A 120 -8.60 8.94 -12.34
C ASN A 120 -10.11 8.93 -12.05
N LEU A 121 -10.83 9.91 -12.60
CA LEU A 121 -12.25 10.10 -12.32
C LEU A 121 -13.09 8.89 -12.72
N ALA A 122 -12.81 8.28 -13.87
CA ALA A 122 -13.53 7.09 -14.34
C ALA A 122 -13.37 5.91 -13.37
N TYR A 123 -12.17 5.70 -12.82
CA TYR A 123 -11.95 4.68 -11.79
C TYR A 123 -12.68 5.03 -10.49
N ARG A 124 -12.61 6.29 -10.06
CA ARG A 124 -13.29 6.78 -8.86
C ARG A 124 -14.80 6.54 -8.94
N GLU A 125 -15.43 6.99 -10.02
CA GLU A 125 -16.86 6.82 -10.30
C GLU A 125 -17.23 5.33 -10.32
N TRP A 126 -16.44 4.50 -11.02
CA TRP A 126 -16.68 3.07 -11.06
C TRP A 126 -16.64 2.42 -9.67
N VAL A 127 -15.69 2.78 -8.79
CA VAL A 127 -15.63 2.25 -7.43
C VAL A 127 -16.86 2.69 -6.62
N GLU A 128 -17.23 3.97 -6.69
CA GLU A 128 -18.37 4.52 -5.95
C GLU A 128 -19.69 3.85 -6.37
N GLU A 129 -19.92 3.72 -7.69
CA GLU A 129 -21.15 3.14 -8.24
C GLU A 129 -21.25 1.62 -8.05
N THR A 130 -20.14 0.89 -8.29
CA THR A 130 -20.14 -0.59 -8.26
C THR A 130 -20.27 -1.13 -6.85
N PHE A 131 -19.61 -0.49 -5.88
CA PHE A 131 -19.55 -0.98 -4.51
C PHE A 131 -20.43 -0.17 -3.54
N HIS A 132 -21.11 0.87 -4.03
CA HIS A 132 -21.95 1.76 -3.24
C HIS A 132 -21.21 2.37 -2.03
N VAL A 133 -20.00 2.87 -2.29
CA VAL A 133 -19.10 3.47 -1.29
C VAL A 133 -18.77 4.92 -1.64
N THR A 134 -18.18 5.65 -0.70
CA THR A 134 -17.58 6.97 -0.94
C THR A 134 -16.07 6.88 -0.96
N ILE A 135 -15.40 7.70 -1.77
CA ILE A 135 -13.94 7.81 -1.72
C ILE A 135 -13.53 8.91 -0.72
N PRO A 136 -12.78 8.57 0.35
CA PRO A 136 -12.33 9.56 1.32
C PRO A 136 -11.33 10.53 0.68
N THR A 137 -11.07 11.62 1.38
CA THR A 137 -10.11 12.63 0.90
C THR A 137 -8.67 12.24 1.23
N ARG A 138 -8.47 11.45 2.29
CA ARG A 138 -7.16 11.07 2.79
C ARG A 138 -7.05 9.57 3.04
N ALA A 139 -5.89 9.00 2.76
CA ALA A 139 -5.61 7.58 2.98
C ALA A 139 -5.71 7.19 4.45
N ILE A 140 -5.42 8.09 5.41
CA ILE A 140 -5.53 7.80 6.84
C ILE A 140 -6.95 7.41 7.29
N GLU A 141 -7.97 7.72 6.50
CA GLU A 141 -9.36 7.31 6.76
C GLU A 141 -9.60 5.82 6.46
N ILE A 142 -8.65 5.16 5.77
CA ILE A 142 -8.65 3.74 5.43
C ILE A 142 -7.46 3.04 6.12
N VAL A 143 -6.25 3.55 5.92
CA VAL A 143 -5.02 3.08 6.56
C VAL A 143 -4.96 3.65 7.97
N ARG A 144 -5.39 2.88 8.97
CA ARG A 144 -5.56 3.41 10.34
C ARG A 144 -4.23 3.70 11.05
N HIS A 145 -3.21 2.87 10.82
CA HIS A 145 -1.96 2.89 11.57
C HIS A 145 -0.74 2.78 10.63
N PRO A 146 -0.51 3.76 9.73
CA PRO A 146 0.75 3.77 8.98
C PRO A 146 1.92 3.90 9.96
N ALA A 147 2.93 3.06 9.79
CA ALA A 147 4.13 3.05 10.62
C ALA A 147 5.37 2.92 9.74
N SER A 148 6.50 3.37 10.28
CA SER A 148 7.82 3.12 9.73
C SER A 148 8.36 1.78 10.24
N MET A 149 9.16 1.09 9.43
CA MET A 149 9.98 -0.03 9.87
C MET A 149 10.90 0.35 11.03
N ASP A 150 11.29 1.62 11.11
CA ASP A 150 12.23 2.12 12.11
C ASP A 150 11.55 2.64 13.38
N ASP A 151 10.22 2.61 13.45
CA ASP A 151 9.50 3.03 14.66
C ASP A 151 9.83 2.12 15.85
N ASP A 152 9.83 2.68 17.06
CA ASP A 152 10.03 1.91 18.28
C ASP A 152 8.80 1.07 18.64
N ASN A 153 7.60 1.54 18.25
CA ASN A 153 6.33 0.89 18.49
C ASN A 153 5.28 1.29 17.45
N SER A 154 4.27 0.44 17.27
CA SER A 154 3.10 0.71 16.44
C SER A 154 1.89 -0.06 16.95
N GLU A 155 0.70 0.51 16.78
CA GLU A 155 -0.60 -0.15 17.00
C GLU A 155 -0.98 -1.07 15.82
N ASP A 156 -0.27 -0.99 14.69
CA ASP A 156 -0.55 -1.81 13.52
C ASP A 156 -0.22 -3.29 13.76
N ALA A 157 -1.22 -4.15 13.62
CA ALA A 157 -1.07 -5.57 13.90
C ALA A 157 -0.10 -6.27 12.93
N PHE A 158 -0.03 -5.82 11.67
CA PHE A 158 0.91 -6.39 10.71
C PHE A 158 2.35 -5.98 11.04
N TRP A 159 2.56 -4.71 11.39
CA TRP A 159 3.85 -4.22 11.88
C TRP A 159 4.33 -5.03 13.10
N GLN A 160 3.46 -5.21 14.10
CA GLN A 160 3.78 -5.99 15.30
C GLN A 160 4.09 -7.44 14.96
N TRP A 161 3.36 -8.03 14.01
CA TRP A 161 3.62 -9.37 13.53
C TRP A 161 4.99 -9.44 12.85
N VAL A 162 5.33 -8.51 11.96
CA VAL A 162 6.65 -8.45 11.31
C VAL A 162 7.77 -8.38 12.34
N LYS A 163 7.67 -7.53 13.37
CA LYS A 163 8.72 -7.39 14.39
C LYS A 163 9.00 -8.65 15.21
N LYS A 164 8.07 -9.60 15.24
CA LYS A 164 8.28 -10.91 15.86
C LYS A 164 9.02 -11.90 14.95
N HIS A 165 9.01 -11.65 13.63
CA HIS A 165 9.51 -12.58 12.61
C HIS A 165 10.71 -12.02 11.82
N VAL A 166 11.02 -10.73 11.98
CA VAL A 166 12.22 -10.09 11.46
C VAL A 166 13.13 -9.79 12.64
N GLY A 167 14.27 -10.48 12.69
CA GLY A 167 15.28 -10.35 13.75
C GLY A 167 16.05 -9.04 13.70
#